data_AF-A0ABD3L3N2-F1
#
_entry.id   AF-A0ABD3L3N2-F1
#
_cell.length_a   1.000
_cell.length_b   1.000
_cell.length_c   1.000
_cell.angle_alpha   90.00
_cell.angle_beta   90.00
_cell.angle_gamma   90.00
#
_symmetry.space_group_name_H-M   'P 1'
#
loop_
_entity.id
_entity.type
_entity.pdbx_description
1 polymer ?
#
loop_
_entity_poly.entity_id
_entity_poly.type
_entity_poly.pdbx_seq_one_letter_code
_entity_poly.pdbx_strand_id
1 'polypeptide(L)'
;MDDRSIIERERHQIEQIRELDFEELQVEEVDDARDSSDDDGDRRFGTRVRDGASVPSEFTFNPGLASLHTYLGEVEDTHHRLAFLDGGAIHHLPLLYLDGVVLFPEATLPLRVIQPSLVATIERALSPIDCDTPLTIGVVRIYRDPGNDRLRFATTGTTAEIRQYRRLEDGSLNAVTRGQQRFRLKRCWMDADGVAYGEVQIIQEDLPLRTPRDAFGKLPRPSVLRDSDISRNCPGNSPSKSLTFADEDDDSEAHSENSFESALSLPERRLHQSAIDCSYGYVMDESTSSDDEKFVWESKFQDGRSHSHHHSDEKISGDASGSGGQSHKGSWRWTQRKAGTSNYGIPRAFWPHWVYRMYDSYSLAQRVADMWKQIVGAPAIDGLVKKPALLSFHVASKIPVSQSSRQELLDIDGVTYRLRREIELLECFDRIQCKSCRTVIARRSDMLVMSSDGPLGAYVNPHGDVHEIMTFLKANGLALIGSPFTEYSWFPGYAWTITTCGTCDTHLGWLFSTRNDKLKPKSFWGIRSSQVADSNP
;
A
#
# COMPACT_ATOMS: atom_id res chain seq x y z
N MET A 1 22.68 56.15 29.17
CA MET A 1 23.99 56.18 28.46
C MET A 1 24.30 54.73 28.13
N ASP A 2 23.49 54.09 27.28
CA ASP A 2 23.42 52.62 27.25
C ASP A 2 23.76 52.01 25.88
N ASP A 3 23.40 52.68 24.77
CA ASP A 3 23.63 52.14 23.42
C ASP A 3 25.10 51.86 23.09
N ARG A 4 26.05 52.56 23.72
CA ARG A 4 27.49 52.26 23.54
C ARG A 4 27.94 50.96 24.22
N SER A 5 27.36 50.62 25.37
CA SER A 5 27.75 49.43 26.14
C SER A 5 27.25 48.13 25.51
N ILE A 6 26.11 48.20 24.80
CA ILE A 6 25.52 47.05 24.12
C ILE A 6 26.36 46.68 22.88
N ILE A 7 26.71 47.67 22.05
CA ILE A 7 27.53 47.48 20.84
C ILE A 7 28.94 46.95 21.17
N GLU A 8 29.55 47.38 22.28
CA GLU A 8 30.84 46.86 22.74
C GLU A 8 30.74 45.39 23.19
N ARG A 9 29.62 44.99 23.81
CA ARG A 9 29.39 43.62 24.27
C ARG A 9 29.16 42.65 23.10
N GLU A 10 28.41 43.06 22.09
CA GLU A 10 28.19 42.26 20.87
C GLU A 10 29.47 42.10 20.05
N ARG A 11 30.29 43.15 19.91
CA ARG A 11 31.60 43.06 19.23
C ARG A 11 32.54 42.06 19.88
N HIS A 12 32.60 42.05 21.21
CA HIS A 12 33.48 41.13 21.94
C HIS A 12 33.02 39.66 21.84
N GLN A 13 31.70 39.45 21.70
CA GLN A 13 31.12 38.12 21.48
C GLN A 13 31.42 37.58 20.07
N ILE A 14 31.48 38.46 19.06
CA ILE A 14 31.90 38.12 17.69
C ILE A 14 33.40 37.81 17.61
N GLU A 15 34.23 38.49 18.41
CA GLU A 15 35.67 38.20 18.52
C GLU A 15 35.93 36.82 19.15
N GLN A 16 35.23 36.45 20.23
CA GLN A 16 35.35 35.12 20.86
C GLN A 16 34.89 33.97 19.95
N ILE A 17 33.89 34.18 19.10
CA ILE A 17 33.46 33.17 18.12
C ILE A 17 34.53 32.96 17.05
N ARG A 18 35.24 34.02 16.63
CA ARG A 18 36.34 33.93 15.65
C ARG A 18 37.60 33.27 16.17
N GLU A 19 37.87 33.31 17.47
CA GLU A 19 38.99 32.58 18.07
C GLU A 19 38.74 31.05 18.11
N LEU A 20 37.47 30.62 18.17
CA LEU A 20 37.10 29.19 18.14
C LEU A 20 37.16 28.57 16.72
N ASP A 21 37.06 29.37 15.66
CA ASP A 21 37.19 28.93 14.27
C ASP A 21 38.67 28.72 13.82
N PHE A 22 39.65 28.93 14.71
CA PHE A 22 41.09 28.82 14.41
C PHE A 22 41.82 27.71 15.17
N GLU A 23 41.13 26.83 15.92
CA GLU A 23 41.75 25.61 16.44
C GLU A 23 41.87 24.56 15.32
N GLU A 24 43.08 24.41 14.78
CA GLU A 24 43.42 23.39 13.78
C GLU A 24 43.12 21.98 14.29
N LEU A 25 42.12 21.31 13.70
CA LEU A 25 41.95 19.87 13.84
C LEU A 25 43.11 19.14 13.15
N GLN A 26 44.13 18.79 13.93
CA GLN A 26 45.20 17.90 13.50
C GLN A 26 44.60 16.52 13.18
N VAL A 27 44.57 16.18 11.89
CA VAL A 27 44.24 14.83 11.41
C VAL A 27 45.53 14.04 11.35
N GLU A 28 45.68 13.01 12.18
CA GLU A 28 46.76 12.03 12.04
C GLU A 28 46.55 11.22 10.74
N GLU A 29 47.42 11.44 9.76
CA GLU A 29 47.61 10.49 8.66
C GLU A 29 48.38 9.27 9.20
N VAL A 30 47.75 8.09 9.16
CA VAL A 30 48.40 6.81 9.48
C VAL A 30 48.49 5.99 8.20
N ASP A 31 49.59 6.15 7.49
CA ASP A 31 50.05 5.20 6.46
C ASP A 31 50.48 3.90 7.14
N ASP A 32 49.99 2.75 6.65
CA ASP A 32 50.64 1.47 6.93
C ASP A 32 50.48 0.48 5.77
N ALA A 33 51.62 0.07 5.22
CA ALA A 33 51.70 -0.88 4.12
C ALA A 33 52.61 -2.07 4.48
N ARG A 34 51.99 -3.25 4.68
CA ARG A 34 52.59 -4.61 4.67
C ARG A 34 53.68 -4.85 5.76
N ASP A 35 53.65 -5.93 6.54
CA ASP A 35 53.79 -7.31 6.03
C ASP A 35 53.55 -8.40 7.12
N SER A 36 53.51 -9.66 6.68
CA SER A 36 53.83 -10.93 7.39
C SER A 36 52.99 -11.52 8.56
N SER A 37 52.57 -12.78 8.32
CA SER A 37 52.66 -14.00 9.15
C SER A 37 51.78 -14.26 10.39
N ASP A 38 50.94 -15.30 10.23
CA ASP A 38 50.86 -16.55 11.01
C ASP A 38 50.43 -16.59 12.50
N ASP A 39 49.26 -17.22 12.74
CA ASP A 39 49.10 -18.54 13.42
C ASP A 39 47.94 -18.66 14.46
N ASP A 40 47.50 -19.92 14.64
CA ASP A 40 46.31 -20.47 15.30
C ASP A 40 45.93 -20.01 16.74
N GLY A 41 44.63 -20.16 17.09
CA GLY A 41 44.17 -20.01 18.48
C GLY A 41 42.65 -20.22 18.77
N ASP A 42 42.16 -21.46 18.73
CA ASP A 42 40.79 -21.86 19.12
C ASP A 42 40.35 -21.38 20.52
N ARG A 43 39.12 -20.85 20.66
CA ARG A 43 38.11 -21.42 21.59
C ARG A 43 36.67 -20.92 21.46
N ARG A 44 35.78 -21.90 21.45
CA ARG A 44 34.30 -21.83 21.35
C ARG A 44 33.63 -21.17 22.56
N PHE A 45 32.50 -20.48 22.32
CA PHE A 45 31.26 -20.80 23.02
C PHE A 45 30.05 -20.47 22.14
N GLY A 46 29.22 -21.48 21.83
CA GLY A 46 28.09 -21.34 20.92
C GLY A 46 26.75 -21.33 21.66
N THR A 47 25.84 -20.44 21.25
CA THR A 47 24.40 -20.59 21.54
C THR A 47 23.65 -20.55 20.21
N ARG A 48 23.18 -21.73 19.75
CA ARG A 48 22.43 -21.87 18.50
C ARG A 48 21.01 -21.34 18.69
N VAL A 49 20.68 -20.22 18.03
CA VAL A 49 19.30 -19.90 17.69
C VAL A 49 18.99 -20.49 16.32
N ARG A 50 17.78 -21.04 16.18
CA ARG A 50 17.34 -21.94 15.11
C ARG A 50 16.84 -21.17 13.89
N ASP A 51 17.11 -21.69 12.70
CA ASP A 51 16.81 -21.08 11.40
C ASP A 51 15.40 -20.49 11.27
N GLY A 52 15.35 -19.22 10.86
CA GLY A 52 14.20 -18.57 10.25
C GLY A 52 14.55 -18.21 8.80
N ALA A 53 13.68 -18.62 7.87
CA ALA A 53 13.80 -18.48 6.42
C ALA A 53 14.81 -17.44 5.89
N SER A 54 15.80 -17.94 5.13
CA SER A 54 16.77 -17.13 4.41
C SER A 54 16.09 -16.13 3.46
N VAL A 55 16.23 -14.83 3.76
CA VAL A 55 16.15 -13.76 2.76
C VAL A 55 17.15 -14.11 1.63
N PRO A 56 16.82 -13.90 0.34
CA PRO A 56 17.79 -14.13 -0.73
C PRO A 56 19.06 -13.31 -0.49
N SER A 57 20.20 -13.99 -0.35
CA SER A 57 21.52 -13.40 -0.05
C SER A 57 22.14 -12.73 -1.29
N GLU A 58 21.35 -11.92 -1.99
CA GLU A 58 21.63 -11.40 -3.33
C GLU A 58 21.20 -9.93 -3.54
N PHE A 59 20.81 -9.18 -2.51
CA PHE A 59 20.51 -7.75 -2.65
C PHE A 59 21.52 -6.91 -1.86
N THR A 60 22.31 -6.08 -2.56
CA THR A 60 23.43 -5.32 -1.96
C THR A 60 23.38 -3.82 -2.27
N PHE A 61 22.51 -3.37 -3.19
CA PHE A 61 22.23 -1.96 -3.35
C PHE A 61 21.56 -1.38 -2.09
N ASN A 62 21.86 -0.12 -1.74
CA ASN A 62 21.20 0.57 -0.63
C ASN A 62 19.97 1.35 -1.14
N PRO A 63 18.72 0.94 -0.84
CA PRO A 63 17.51 1.61 -1.31
C PRO A 63 17.39 3.08 -0.85
N GLY A 64 18.05 3.45 0.24
CA GLY A 64 18.07 4.83 0.74
C GLY A 64 18.63 5.83 -0.28
N LEU A 65 19.61 5.42 -1.10
CA LEU A 65 20.25 6.30 -2.09
C LEU A 65 19.26 6.82 -3.14
N ALA A 66 18.30 6.00 -3.56
CA ALA A 66 17.30 6.41 -4.56
C ALA A 66 16.25 7.38 -3.98
N SER A 67 15.96 7.29 -2.67
CA SER A 67 15.06 8.22 -1.95
C SER A 67 15.70 9.56 -1.60
N LEU A 68 17.05 9.64 -1.59
CA LEU A 68 17.79 10.88 -1.34
C LEU A 68 17.90 11.79 -2.58
N HIS A 69 17.45 11.33 -3.76
CA HIS A 69 17.49 12.09 -5.02
C HIS A 69 18.86 12.73 -5.35
N THR A 70 19.97 12.07 -4.99
CA THR A 70 21.34 12.62 -5.08
C THR A 70 21.79 13.04 -6.49
N TYR A 71 21.08 12.61 -7.53
CA TYR A 71 21.28 13.05 -8.92
C TYR A 71 20.87 14.52 -9.16
N LEU A 72 20.16 15.15 -8.22
CA LEU A 72 19.91 16.60 -8.23
C LEU A 72 21.12 17.43 -7.78
N GLY A 73 22.20 16.76 -7.34
CA GLY A 73 23.35 17.43 -6.70
C GLY A 73 23.04 17.82 -5.27
N GLU A 74 23.85 18.73 -4.74
CA GLU A 74 23.61 19.37 -3.44
C GLU A 74 22.37 20.29 -3.51
N VAL A 75 21.57 20.29 -2.44
CA VAL A 75 20.41 21.18 -2.26
C VAL A 75 20.41 21.72 -0.83
N GLU A 76 19.86 22.91 -0.63
CA GLU A 76 19.78 23.59 0.67
C GLU A 76 18.44 23.31 1.34
N ASP A 77 18.47 22.95 2.63
CA ASP A 77 17.27 22.68 3.43
C ASP A 77 16.53 23.99 3.77
N THR A 78 15.22 24.02 3.55
CA THR A 78 14.37 25.11 4.04
C THR A 78 14.08 24.91 5.52
N HIS A 79 14.60 25.78 6.40
CA HIS A 79 14.40 25.71 7.87
C HIS A 79 12.99 26.10 8.36
N HIS A 80 11.93 25.78 7.61
CA HIS A 80 10.58 26.28 7.84
C HIS A 80 9.70 25.26 8.57
N ARG A 81 8.71 25.77 9.31
CA ARG A 81 7.74 24.95 10.03
C ARG A 81 6.66 24.44 9.09
N LEU A 82 6.28 23.17 9.28
CA LEU A 82 5.06 22.55 8.76
C LEU A 82 3.83 23.40 9.13
N ALA A 83 3.37 24.25 8.22
CA ALA A 83 2.12 24.98 8.35
C ALA A 83 1.03 24.22 7.58
N PHE A 84 0.28 23.39 8.31
CA PHE A 84 -0.97 22.82 7.82
C PHE A 84 -2.02 23.93 7.74
N LEU A 85 -2.70 24.01 6.60
CA LEU A 85 -3.80 24.93 6.35
C LEU A 85 -5.11 24.37 6.92
N ASP A 86 -6.02 25.25 7.34
CA ASP A 86 -7.27 24.85 7.99
C ASP A 86 -8.20 24.08 7.04
N GLY A 87 -8.79 22.99 7.55
CA GLY A 87 -9.72 22.15 6.79
C GLY A 87 -10.96 22.94 6.34
N GLY A 88 -11.24 22.91 5.03
CA GLY A 88 -12.36 23.64 4.42
C GLY A 88 -12.05 25.09 4.04
N ALA A 89 -10.93 25.67 4.49
CA ALA A 89 -10.52 27.03 4.15
C ALA A 89 -10.16 27.18 2.67
N ILE A 90 -10.26 28.42 2.17
CA ILE A 90 -9.92 28.79 0.79
C ILE A 90 -8.64 29.62 0.80
N HIS A 91 -7.66 29.21 0.00
CA HIS A 91 -6.38 29.89 -0.16
C HIS A 91 -6.09 30.17 -1.64
N HIS A 92 -5.24 31.16 -1.90
CA HIS A 92 -4.69 31.43 -3.23
C HIS A 92 -3.24 30.97 -3.26
N LEU A 93 -2.95 29.88 -3.98
CA LEU A 93 -1.61 29.29 -4.04
C LEU A 93 -1.05 29.34 -5.47
N PRO A 94 0.28 29.51 -5.63
CA PRO A 94 0.95 29.24 -6.91
C PRO A 94 0.79 27.76 -7.27
N LEU A 95 0.52 27.45 -8.54
CA LEU A 95 0.21 26.11 -9.02
C LEU A 95 1.29 25.55 -9.95
N LEU A 96 1.61 24.27 -9.76
CA LEU A 96 2.43 23.47 -10.66
C LEU A 96 1.56 22.41 -11.34
N TYR A 97 1.49 22.46 -12.67
CA TYR A 97 0.78 21.48 -13.49
C TYR A 97 1.74 20.42 -14.00
N LEU A 98 1.53 19.15 -13.65
CA LEU A 98 2.38 18.03 -14.07
C LEU A 98 1.58 17.02 -14.91
N ASP A 99 2.08 16.68 -16.09
CA ASP A 99 1.46 15.67 -16.95
C ASP A 99 1.67 14.27 -16.35
N GLY A 100 0.55 13.62 -16.00
CA GLY A 100 0.58 12.25 -15.53
C GLY A 100 1.16 11.98 -14.14
N VAL A 101 1.50 13.00 -13.35
CA VAL A 101 1.96 12.80 -11.96
C VAL A 101 0.79 13.02 -11.01
N VAL A 102 0.56 12.10 -10.08
CA VAL A 102 -0.41 12.26 -8.99
C VAL A 102 0.36 12.37 -7.68
N LEU A 103 0.49 13.60 -7.16
CA LEU A 103 1.11 13.81 -5.86
C LEU A 103 0.12 13.45 -4.74
N PHE A 104 0.52 12.52 -3.89
CA PHE A 104 -0.22 12.17 -2.67
C PHE A 104 0.39 12.85 -1.44
N PRO A 105 -0.39 13.07 -0.37
CA PRO A 105 0.14 13.44 0.95
C PRO A 105 1.27 12.52 1.42
N GLU A 106 2.22 13.11 2.15
CA GLU A 106 3.50 12.54 2.62
C GLU A 106 4.51 12.09 1.54
N ALA A 107 4.13 12.04 0.26
CA ALA A 107 4.99 11.56 -0.83
C ALA A 107 5.96 12.64 -1.33
N THR A 108 7.19 12.23 -1.62
CA THR A 108 8.25 13.08 -2.19
C THR A 108 8.07 13.28 -3.70
N LEU A 109 8.30 14.51 -4.16
CA LEU A 109 8.28 14.91 -5.56
C LEU A 109 9.55 15.75 -5.86
N PRO A 110 10.55 15.17 -6.53
CA PRO A 110 11.71 15.92 -7.02
C PRO A 110 11.36 16.70 -8.28
N LEU A 111 11.92 17.90 -8.42
CA LEU A 111 11.71 18.81 -9.54
C LEU A 111 13.06 19.35 -10.03
N ARG A 112 13.18 19.48 -11.35
CA ARG A 112 14.22 20.26 -12.04
C ARG A 112 13.47 21.20 -12.97
N VAL A 113 13.54 22.50 -12.67
CA VAL A 113 12.66 23.50 -13.28
C VAL A 113 13.48 24.43 -14.15
N ILE A 114 13.26 24.32 -15.45
CA ILE A 114 14.04 25.03 -16.50
C ILE A 114 13.22 26.17 -17.11
N GLN A 115 11.89 26.05 -17.16
CA GLN A 115 11.03 27.07 -17.74
C GLN A 115 10.91 28.29 -16.81
N PRO A 116 11.18 29.53 -17.28
CA PRO A 116 11.20 30.72 -16.41
C PRO A 116 9.93 30.97 -15.60
N SER A 117 8.75 30.73 -16.16
CA SER A 117 7.47 30.87 -15.45
C SER A 117 7.32 29.88 -14.29
N LEU A 118 7.85 28.66 -14.44
CA LEU A 118 7.84 27.65 -13.38
C LEU A 118 8.92 27.94 -12.32
N VAL A 119 10.08 28.51 -12.71
CA VAL A 119 11.07 29.02 -11.75
C VAL A 119 10.43 30.13 -10.90
N ALA A 120 9.80 31.12 -11.53
CA ALA A 120 9.07 32.19 -10.84
C ALA A 120 7.94 31.64 -9.94
N THR A 121 7.28 30.55 -10.33
CA THR A 121 6.25 29.87 -9.51
C THR A 121 6.85 29.35 -8.19
N ILE A 122 8.04 28.75 -8.23
CA ILE A 122 8.75 28.27 -7.02
C ILE A 122 9.33 29.44 -6.23
N GLU A 123 9.97 30.42 -6.88
CA GLU A 123 10.56 31.58 -6.20
C GLU A 123 9.51 32.41 -5.46
N ARG A 124 8.29 32.53 -6.00
CA ARG A 124 7.17 33.21 -5.33
C ARG A 124 6.56 32.42 -4.18
N ALA A 125 6.74 31.10 -4.15
CA ALA A 125 6.43 30.27 -2.98
C ALA A 125 7.55 30.31 -1.92
N LEU A 126 8.81 30.53 -2.35
CA LEU A 126 9.98 30.68 -1.46
C LEU A 126 10.10 32.08 -0.84
N SER A 127 9.49 33.09 -1.45
CA SER A 127 9.49 34.48 -0.98
C SER A 127 8.07 34.91 -0.56
N PRO A 128 7.48 34.34 0.50
CA PRO A 128 6.17 34.73 0.98
C PRO A 128 6.14 36.20 1.41
N ILE A 129 5.02 36.88 1.12
CA ILE A 129 4.83 38.30 1.46
C ILE A 129 4.68 38.49 2.98
N ASP A 130 4.03 37.53 3.65
CA ASP A 130 3.83 37.50 5.09
C ASP A 130 4.57 36.30 5.71
N CYS A 131 5.27 36.51 6.83
CA CYS A 131 6.09 35.48 7.51
C CYS A 131 5.30 34.22 7.94
N ASP A 132 3.98 34.31 8.07
CA ASP A 132 3.10 33.20 8.45
C ASP A 132 2.56 32.40 7.24
N THR A 133 2.89 32.79 5.99
CA THR A 133 2.46 32.06 4.80
C THR A 133 3.35 30.82 4.58
N PRO A 134 2.80 29.59 4.49
CA PRO A 134 3.60 28.40 4.24
C PRO A 134 4.35 28.43 2.91
N LEU A 135 5.58 27.91 2.90
CA LEU A 135 6.37 27.64 1.69
C LEU A 135 5.75 26.48 0.89
N THR A 136 4.66 26.77 0.18
CA THR A 136 3.78 25.74 -0.37
C THR A 136 3.24 26.10 -1.75
N ILE A 137 3.41 25.16 -2.68
CA ILE A 137 2.81 25.18 -4.02
C ILE A 137 1.62 24.21 -4.09
N GLY A 138 0.66 24.45 -4.96
CA GLY A 138 -0.39 23.48 -5.28
C GLY A 138 -0.02 22.63 -6.48
N VAL A 139 0.12 21.31 -6.32
CA VAL A 139 0.40 20.40 -7.44
C VAL A 139 -0.91 19.82 -7.98
N VAL A 140 -1.14 19.99 -9.29
CA VAL A 140 -2.35 19.53 -9.97
C VAL A 140 -1.96 18.68 -11.18
N ARG A 141 -2.54 17.48 -11.27
CA ARG A 141 -2.37 16.63 -12.45
C ARG A 141 -3.04 17.26 -13.67
N ILE A 142 -2.30 17.35 -14.76
CA ILE A 142 -2.88 17.52 -16.10
C ILE A 142 -2.85 16.21 -16.87
N TYR A 143 -3.77 16.08 -17.82
CA TYR A 143 -3.88 14.95 -18.73
C TYR A 143 -4.62 15.36 -20.01
N ARG A 144 -4.44 14.61 -21.10
CA ARG A 144 -5.22 14.81 -22.32
C ARG A 144 -6.47 13.94 -22.34
N ASP A 145 -7.59 14.53 -22.74
CA ASP A 145 -8.88 13.86 -22.93
C ASP A 145 -8.81 12.93 -24.16
N PRO A 146 -8.96 11.61 -24.03
CA PRO A 146 -8.85 10.67 -25.15
C PRO A 146 -9.83 10.93 -26.31
N GLY A 147 -10.95 11.61 -26.05
CA GLY A 147 -11.99 11.86 -27.06
C GLY A 147 -11.77 13.11 -27.91
N ASN A 148 -10.90 14.04 -27.50
CA ASN A 148 -10.74 15.33 -28.19
C ASN A 148 -9.34 15.98 -28.08
N ASP A 149 -8.37 15.30 -27.48
CA ASP A 149 -6.97 15.74 -27.25
C ASP A 149 -6.84 17.06 -26.46
N ARG A 150 -7.91 17.58 -25.87
CA ARG A 150 -7.84 18.79 -25.04
C ARG A 150 -7.18 18.49 -23.71
N LEU A 151 -6.34 19.42 -23.26
CA LEU A 151 -5.77 19.38 -21.93
C LEU A 151 -6.87 19.57 -20.88
N ARG A 152 -6.87 18.72 -19.86
CA ARG A 152 -7.75 18.75 -18.70
C ARG A 152 -6.91 18.83 -17.43
N PHE A 153 -7.48 19.48 -16.43
CA PHE A 153 -6.95 19.58 -15.08
C PHE A 153 -7.74 18.62 -14.17
N ALA A 154 -7.06 17.96 -13.24
CA ALA A 154 -7.74 17.27 -12.15
C ALA A 154 -8.45 18.26 -11.22
N THR A 155 -9.61 17.87 -10.67
CA THR A 155 -10.36 18.67 -9.70
C THR A 155 -9.71 18.66 -8.31
N THR A 156 -8.99 17.60 -7.98
CA THR A 156 -8.26 17.43 -6.72
C THR A 156 -6.77 17.48 -6.98
N GLY A 157 -6.07 18.33 -6.22
CA GLY A 157 -4.62 18.41 -6.17
C GLY A 157 -4.11 18.23 -4.73
N THR A 158 -2.79 18.34 -4.57
CA THR A 158 -2.11 18.21 -3.27
C THR A 158 -1.18 19.39 -3.06
N THR A 159 -1.27 20.05 -1.90
CA THR A 159 -0.30 21.07 -1.49
C THR A 159 1.06 20.41 -1.29
N ALA A 160 2.14 21.04 -1.73
CA ALA A 160 3.49 20.52 -1.59
C ALA A 160 4.37 21.52 -0.85
N GLU A 161 4.91 21.10 0.29
CA GLU A 161 5.97 21.81 1.02
C GLU A 161 7.26 21.71 0.19
N ILE A 162 7.89 22.84 -0.12
CA ILE A 162 9.26 22.84 -0.64
C ILE A 162 10.17 22.60 0.56
N ARG A 163 10.89 21.47 0.58
CA ARG A 163 11.77 21.10 1.71
C ARG A 163 13.23 21.41 1.45
N GLN A 164 13.64 21.29 0.20
CA GLN A 164 15.00 21.54 -0.24
C GLN A 164 14.97 22.22 -1.59
N TYR A 165 15.89 23.15 -1.85
CA TYR A 165 16.05 23.77 -3.16
C TYR A 165 17.50 24.20 -3.43
N ARG A 166 17.85 24.37 -4.71
CA ARG A 166 19.05 25.09 -5.14
C ARG A 166 18.81 25.71 -6.51
N ARG A 167 19.21 26.97 -6.68
CA ARG A 167 19.31 27.62 -7.99
C ARG A 167 20.68 27.31 -8.60
N LEU A 168 20.71 26.97 -9.88
CA LEU A 168 21.89 26.57 -10.61
C LEU A 168 22.41 27.72 -11.51
N GLU A 169 23.67 27.61 -11.93
CA GLU A 169 24.34 28.60 -12.79
C GLU A 169 23.68 28.77 -14.16
N ASP A 170 23.03 27.71 -14.66
CA ASP A 170 22.23 27.73 -15.90
C ASP A 170 20.88 28.47 -15.77
N GLY A 171 20.57 28.97 -14.57
CA GLY A 171 19.31 29.64 -14.24
C GLY A 171 18.15 28.69 -13.92
N SER A 172 18.34 27.37 -14.02
CA SER A 172 17.36 26.38 -13.58
C SER A 172 17.36 26.22 -12.06
N LEU A 173 16.30 25.60 -11.54
CA LEU A 173 16.10 25.38 -10.11
C LEU A 173 15.81 23.90 -9.84
N ASN A 174 16.63 23.27 -9.00
CA ASN A 174 16.36 21.93 -8.47
C ASN A 174 15.62 22.07 -7.13
N ALA A 175 14.56 21.30 -6.91
CA ALA A 175 13.81 21.30 -5.66
C ALA A 175 13.35 19.89 -5.27
N VAL A 176 13.30 19.63 -3.96
CA VAL A 176 12.67 18.44 -3.39
C VAL A 176 11.45 18.90 -2.60
N THR A 177 10.28 18.49 -3.07
CA THR A 177 8.99 18.86 -2.48
C THR A 177 8.32 17.65 -1.84
N ARG A 178 7.39 17.87 -0.91
CA ARG A 178 6.63 16.81 -0.24
C ARG A 178 5.16 17.17 -0.15
N GLY A 179 4.29 16.25 -0.57
CA GLY A 179 2.84 16.43 -0.49
C GLY A 179 2.37 16.52 0.97
N GLN A 180 1.44 17.43 1.26
CA GLN A 180 0.96 17.71 2.62
C GLN A 180 -0.55 17.48 2.76
N GLN A 181 -1.39 18.24 2.04
CA GLN A 181 -2.85 18.19 2.17
C GLN A 181 -3.53 18.16 0.80
N ARG A 182 -4.65 17.45 0.69
CA ARG A 182 -5.48 17.50 -0.52
C ARG A 182 -6.25 18.83 -0.58
N PHE A 183 -6.47 19.33 -1.78
CA PHE A 183 -7.33 20.48 -2.05
C PHE A 183 -8.22 20.25 -3.27
N ARG A 184 -9.38 20.90 -3.31
CA ARG A 184 -10.21 21.00 -4.52
C ARG A 184 -9.94 22.33 -5.21
N LEU A 185 -9.53 22.28 -6.48
CA LEU A 185 -9.32 23.46 -7.31
C LEU A 185 -10.67 24.07 -7.70
N LYS A 186 -10.90 25.34 -7.38
CA LYS A 186 -12.14 26.08 -7.69
C LYS A 186 -11.99 26.91 -8.96
N ARG A 187 -10.88 27.63 -9.06
CA ARG A 187 -10.56 28.56 -10.15
C ARG A 187 -9.06 28.64 -10.33
N CYS A 188 -8.60 28.84 -11.56
CA CYS A 188 -7.21 29.11 -11.88
C CYS A 188 -7.08 30.36 -12.76
N TRP A 189 -5.95 31.06 -12.66
CA TRP A 189 -5.58 32.18 -13.52
C TRP A 189 -4.06 32.24 -13.68
N MET A 190 -3.59 33.08 -14.60
CA MET A 190 -2.18 33.46 -14.71
C MET A 190 -2.01 34.88 -14.17
N ASP A 191 -0.90 35.16 -13.49
CA ASP A 191 -0.53 36.54 -13.16
C ASP A 191 0.29 37.21 -14.29
N ALA A 192 0.74 38.44 -14.06
CA ALA A 192 1.48 39.23 -15.04
C ALA A 192 2.87 38.65 -15.37
N ASP A 193 3.46 37.90 -14.44
CA ASP A 193 4.78 37.28 -14.57
C ASP A 193 4.68 35.88 -15.23
N GLY A 194 3.47 35.44 -15.57
CA GLY A 194 3.21 34.13 -16.16
C GLY A 194 3.23 32.99 -15.14
N VAL A 195 3.10 33.29 -13.84
CA VAL A 195 2.92 32.28 -12.79
C VAL A 195 1.45 31.85 -12.75
N ALA A 196 1.21 30.54 -12.70
CA ALA A 196 -0.13 29.99 -12.53
C ALA A 196 -0.56 30.10 -11.06
N TYR A 197 -1.78 30.56 -10.82
CA TYR A 197 -2.40 30.65 -9.50
C TYR A 197 -3.72 29.89 -9.45
N GLY A 198 -4.04 29.38 -8.26
CA GLY A 198 -5.24 28.63 -7.97
C GLY A 198 -5.95 29.12 -6.72
N GLU A 199 -7.26 29.31 -6.83
CA GLU A 199 -8.16 29.37 -5.69
C GLU A 199 -8.49 27.93 -5.30
N VAL A 200 -7.94 27.50 -4.17
CA VAL A 200 -7.97 26.12 -3.70
C VAL A 200 -8.72 26.02 -2.38
N GLN A 201 -9.61 25.03 -2.26
CA GLN A 201 -10.29 24.72 -1.01
C GLN A 201 -9.63 23.49 -0.37
N ILE A 202 -9.04 23.65 0.81
CA ILE A 202 -8.39 22.55 1.53
C ILE A 202 -9.43 21.51 1.94
N ILE A 203 -9.16 20.23 1.68
CA ILE A 203 -10.08 19.15 2.06
C ILE A 203 -9.82 18.80 3.52
N GLN A 204 -10.87 18.86 4.33
CA GLN A 204 -10.85 18.32 5.69
C GLN A 204 -10.91 16.79 5.61
N GLU A 205 -9.87 16.10 6.10
CA GLU A 205 -9.84 14.64 6.15
C GLU A 205 -10.70 14.11 7.31
N ASP A 206 -11.53 13.10 7.03
CA ASP A 206 -12.35 12.43 8.03
C ASP A 206 -11.50 11.61 9.03
N LEU A 207 -11.99 11.54 10.27
CA LEU A 207 -11.42 10.65 11.28
C LEU A 207 -11.64 9.17 10.89
N PRO A 208 -10.61 8.30 10.98
CA PRO A 208 -10.73 6.88 10.69
C PRO A 208 -11.84 6.20 11.51
N LEU A 209 -12.78 5.56 10.83
CA LEU A 209 -13.93 4.88 11.43
C LEU A 209 -13.48 3.65 12.24
N ARG A 210 -14.15 3.44 13.37
CA ARG A 210 -13.99 2.27 14.24
C ARG A 210 -15.33 1.61 14.49
N THR A 211 -15.31 0.29 14.58
CA THR A 211 -16.41 -0.51 15.11
C THR A 211 -16.72 -0.02 16.54
N PRO A 212 -17.96 0.39 16.85
CA PRO A 212 -18.31 0.83 18.20
C PRO A 212 -18.07 -0.29 19.21
N ARG A 213 -17.40 0.02 20.33
CA ARG A 213 -17.02 -0.98 21.35
C ARG A 213 -18.23 -1.73 21.91
N ASP A 214 -19.36 -1.04 22.07
CA ASP A 214 -20.57 -1.58 22.70
C ASP A 214 -21.46 -2.37 21.73
N ALA A 215 -21.17 -2.36 20.42
CA ALA A 215 -21.91 -3.13 19.42
C ALA A 215 -21.77 -4.66 19.65
N PHE A 216 -20.60 -5.08 20.15
CA PHE A 216 -20.26 -6.49 20.43
C PHE A 216 -19.77 -6.69 21.88
N GLY A 217 -20.04 -5.73 22.76
CA GLY A 217 -19.67 -5.79 24.17
C GLY A 217 -20.45 -6.85 24.94
N LYS A 218 -19.81 -7.45 25.97
CA LYS A 218 -20.52 -8.33 26.91
C LYS A 218 -21.43 -7.47 27.78
N LEU A 219 -22.70 -7.89 27.93
CA LEU A 219 -23.57 -7.33 28.96
C LEU A 219 -22.90 -7.50 30.34
N PRO A 220 -22.96 -6.49 31.23
CA PRO A 220 -22.81 -6.75 32.66
C PRO A 220 -23.80 -7.85 33.04
N ARG A 221 -23.34 -8.86 33.78
CA ARG A 221 -24.27 -9.84 34.37
C ARG A 221 -25.34 -9.05 35.14
N PRO A 222 -26.65 -9.34 34.96
CA PRO A 222 -27.64 -8.80 35.87
C PRO A 222 -27.20 -9.11 37.28
N SER A 223 -27.03 -8.09 38.12
CA SER A 223 -26.88 -8.30 39.55
C SER A 223 -28.18 -8.97 39.98
N VAL A 224 -28.13 -10.27 40.27
CA VAL A 224 -29.25 -10.98 40.87
C VAL A 224 -29.65 -10.17 42.09
N LEU A 225 -30.84 -9.56 42.03
CA LEU A 225 -31.44 -8.94 43.19
C LEU A 225 -31.51 -10.05 44.24
N ARG A 226 -30.74 -9.89 45.32
CA ARG A 226 -30.91 -10.74 46.49
C ARG A 226 -32.27 -10.36 47.07
N ASP A 227 -33.29 -11.12 46.69
CA ASP A 227 -34.45 -11.30 47.55
C ASP A 227 -33.95 -11.92 48.85
N SER A 228 -33.69 -11.05 49.83
CA SER A 228 -33.34 -11.41 51.18
C SER A 228 -34.34 -10.80 52.14
N ASP A 229 -35.59 -11.25 52.03
CA ASP A 229 -36.65 -11.01 53.02
C ASP A 229 -37.66 -12.16 53.07
N ILE A 230 -37.19 -13.37 53.43
CA ILE A 230 -38.03 -14.35 54.15
C ILE A 230 -37.29 -14.82 55.41
N SER A 231 -38.03 -14.78 56.52
CA SER A 231 -37.55 -14.96 57.89
C SER A 231 -37.10 -16.38 58.23
N ARG A 232 -35.98 -16.44 58.98
CA ARG A 232 -35.62 -17.42 60.04
C ARG A 232 -36.44 -18.72 60.13
N ASN A 233 -35.77 -19.85 59.97
CA ASN A 233 -35.45 -20.76 61.09
C ASN A 233 -34.43 -21.83 60.69
N CYS A 234 -33.46 -22.10 61.56
CA CYS A 234 -32.52 -23.22 61.42
C CYS A 234 -33.07 -24.48 62.13
N PRO A 235 -32.74 -25.70 61.65
CA PRO A 235 -33.21 -26.95 62.25
C PRO A 235 -32.37 -27.37 63.46
N GLY A 236 -32.94 -28.21 64.32
CA GLY A 236 -32.25 -28.85 65.44
C GLY A 236 -32.10 -30.36 65.26
N ASN A 237 -31.08 -30.91 65.92
CA ASN A 237 -30.83 -32.32 66.25
C ASN A 237 -30.31 -33.29 65.16
N SER A 238 -28.98 -33.44 65.20
CA SER A 238 -28.29 -34.71 65.49
C SER A 238 -28.12 -35.79 64.39
N PRO A 239 -27.06 -36.62 64.45
CA PRO A 239 -26.46 -37.22 63.25
C PRO A 239 -26.62 -38.74 63.15
N SER A 240 -26.33 -39.31 61.97
CA SER A 240 -25.84 -40.69 61.82
C SER A 240 -25.38 -41.03 60.39
N LYS A 241 -24.18 -41.63 60.29
CA LYS A 241 -23.75 -42.65 59.29
C LYS A 241 -23.65 -42.22 57.81
N SER A 242 -22.90 -42.90 56.94
CA SER A 242 -21.56 -43.55 57.00
C SER A 242 -21.28 -44.20 55.63
N LEU A 243 -20.08 -44.03 55.05
CA LEU A 243 -19.52 -44.89 53.96
C LEU A 243 -20.32 -44.84 52.61
N THR A 244 -19.84 -45.17 51.41
CA THR A 244 -18.49 -45.39 50.82
C THR A 244 -18.59 -45.27 49.29
N PHE A 245 -17.44 -45.11 48.62
CA PHE A 245 -17.16 -45.22 47.17
C PHE A 245 -18.06 -46.12 46.30
N ALA A 246 -18.25 -45.70 45.04
CA ALA A 246 -17.92 -46.50 43.84
C ALA A 246 -17.78 -45.58 42.60
N ASP A 247 -16.81 -45.87 41.74
CA ASP A 247 -16.75 -45.38 40.35
C ASP A 247 -17.70 -46.19 39.45
N GLU A 248 -18.14 -45.62 38.34
CA GLU A 248 -18.42 -46.36 37.09
C GLU A 248 -18.52 -45.37 35.91
N ASP A 249 -17.74 -45.61 34.85
CA ASP A 249 -17.82 -44.91 33.57
C ASP A 249 -18.98 -45.48 32.74
N ASP A 250 -19.74 -44.65 32.02
CA ASP A 250 -20.50 -45.10 30.83
C ASP A 250 -20.66 -43.97 29.80
N ASP A 251 -20.29 -44.27 28.56
CA ASP A 251 -20.41 -43.40 27.38
C ASP A 251 -21.65 -43.83 26.58
N SER A 252 -22.53 -42.89 26.18
CA SER A 252 -23.13 -42.81 24.82
C SER A 252 -24.49 -42.07 24.75
N GLU A 253 -24.64 -41.32 23.64
CA GLU A 253 -25.89 -41.00 22.91
C GLU A 253 -27.11 -40.38 23.63
N ALA A 254 -27.34 -39.09 23.33
CA ALA A 254 -28.68 -38.49 23.32
C ALA A 254 -28.78 -37.26 22.39
N HIS A 255 -28.45 -37.43 21.10
CA HIS A 255 -28.91 -36.46 20.10
C HIS A 255 -30.44 -36.57 19.94
N SER A 256 -31.20 -35.62 20.49
CA SER A 256 -32.61 -35.41 20.10
C SER A 256 -32.96 -33.93 20.06
N GLU A 257 -33.43 -33.47 18.90
CA GLU A 257 -33.82 -32.07 18.66
C GLU A 257 -35.15 -31.70 19.36
N ASN A 258 -35.87 -32.71 19.85
CA ASN A 258 -37.17 -32.58 20.51
C ASN A 258 -37.16 -31.79 21.83
N SER A 259 -35.99 -31.52 22.42
CA SER A 259 -35.86 -30.74 23.65
C SER A 259 -36.11 -29.24 23.45
N PHE A 260 -35.93 -28.72 22.24
CA PHE A 260 -36.08 -27.28 21.96
C PHE A 260 -37.53 -26.86 21.69
N GLU A 261 -38.36 -27.69 21.05
CA GLU A 261 -39.72 -27.30 20.70
C GLU A 261 -40.69 -27.24 21.90
N SER A 262 -40.41 -27.98 22.98
CA SER A 262 -41.20 -27.95 24.22
C SER A 262 -41.09 -26.63 24.99
N ALA A 263 -40.12 -25.78 24.65
CA ALA A 263 -39.88 -24.49 25.29
C ALA A 263 -40.55 -23.29 24.59
N LEU A 264 -41.14 -23.48 23.41
CA LEU A 264 -41.74 -22.40 22.61
C LEU A 264 -43.24 -22.20 22.91
N SER A 265 -43.66 -20.95 23.06
CA SER A 265 -45.08 -20.62 23.13
C SER A 265 -45.78 -20.80 21.77
N LEU A 266 -47.11 -20.97 21.79
CA LEU A 266 -47.92 -21.17 20.58
C LEU A 266 -47.76 -20.09 19.47
N PRO A 267 -47.47 -18.81 19.77
CA PRO A 267 -47.09 -17.82 18.76
C PRO A 267 -45.68 -18.02 18.19
N GLU A 268 -44.69 -18.29 19.05
CA GLU A 268 -43.28 -18.47 18.65
C GLU A 268 -43.10 -19.72 17.78
N ARG A 269 -43.77 -20.81 18.14
CA ARG A 269 -43.78 -22.05 17.36
C ARG A 269 -44.39 -21.85 15.96
N ARG A 270 -45.37 -20.93 15.84
CA ARG A 270 -45.99 -20.55 14.55
C ARG A 270 -45.06 -19.73 13.66
N LEU A 271 -44.28 -18.82 14.25
CA LEU A 271 -43.23 -18.07 13.55
C LEU A 271 -42.07 -18.98 13.13
N HIS A 272 -41.69 -19.94 13.97
CA HIS A 272 -40.66 -20.93 13.66
C HIS A 272 -41.08 -21.84 12.50
N GLN A 273 -42.31 -22.37 12.54
CA GLN A 273 -42.86 -23.17 11.44
C GLN A 273 -42.92 -22.38 10.13
N SER A 274 -43.42 -21.13 10.17
CA SER A 274 -43.47 -20.25 9.00
C SER A 274 -42.08 -19.89 8.43
N ALA A 275 -41.01 -19.98 9.22
CA ALA A 275 -39.64 -19.79 8.73
C ALA A 275 -39.07 -21.06 8.07
N ILE A 276 -39.46 -22.24 8.56
CA ILE A 276 -39.10 -23.55 7.97
C ILE A 276 -39.85 -23.77 6.67
N ASP A 277 -41.16 -23.48 6.63
CA ASP A 277 -42.00 -23.70 5.44
C ASP A 277 -41.59 -22.76 4.27
N CYS A 278 -41.00 -21.60 4.56
CA CYS A 278 -40.38 -20.71 3.56
C CYS A 278 -38.99 -21.18 3.07
N SER A 279 -38.40 -22.21 3.68
CA SER A 279 -37.04 -22.72 3.38
C SER A 279 -37.05 -23.95 2.48
N TYR A 280 -38.16 -24.70 2.42
CA TYR A 280 -38.29 -25.95 1.68
C TYR A 280 -39.57 -25.98 0.81
N GLY A 281 -39.63 -25.10 -0.18
CA GLY A 281 -40.71 -25.11 -1.15
C GLY A 281 -40.51 -24.12 -2.29
N TYR A 282 -39.93 -24.58 -3.40
CA TYR A 282 -40.45 -24.43 -4.78
C TYR A 282 -39.39 -24.83 -5.80
N VAL A 283 -39.46 -26.09 -6.24
CA VAL A 283 -39.04 -26.51 -7.58
C VAL A 283 -40.23 -27.29 -8.15
N MET A 284 -40.88 -26.74 -9.17
CA MET A 284 -41.53 -27.50 -10.24
C MET A 284 -41.89 -26.60 -11.42
N ASP A 285 -42.23 -27.25 -12.53
CA ASP A 285 -42.10 -26.81 -13.93
C ASP A 285 -43.46 -26.57 -14.62
N GLU A 286 -43.41 -26.21 -15.91
CA GLU A 286 -44.42 -26.26 -16.98
C GLU A 286 -45.35 -25.05 -17.28
N SER A 287 -44.91 -24.25 -18.26
CA SER A 287 -45.51 -24.13 -19.62
C SER A 287 -46.93 -23.57 -19.87
N THR A 288 -46.99 -22.36 -20.44
CA THR A 288 -47.85 -21.94 -21.60
C THR A 288 -47.22 -20.72 -22.29
N SER A 289 -46.65 -20.80 -23.51
CA SER A 289 -47.31 -20.69 -24.84
C SER A 289 -47.64 -19.26 -25.31
N SER A 290 -46.83 -18.68 -26.21
CA SER A 290 -47.24 -17.97 -27.46
C SER A 290 -46.02 -17.36 -28.19
N ASP A 291 -45.97 -17.58 -29.50
CA ASP A 291 -45.00 -17.16 -30.52
C ASP A 291 -44.79 -15.61 -30.59
N ASP A 292 -43.75 -15.02 -31.19
CA ASP A 292 -42.83 -15.44 -32.29
C ASP A 292 -41.46 -14.68 -32.15
N GLU A 293 -40.39 -14.76 -32.96
CA GLU A 293 -40.14 -15.37 -34.28
C GLU A 293 -38.64 -15.71 -34.52
N LYS A 294 -38.39 -16.56 -35.54
CA LYS A 294 -37.21 -16.66 -36.44
C LYS A 294 -35.84 -17.28 -36.05
N PHE A 295 -35.75 -18.61 -36.28
CA PHE A 295 -34.74 -19.37 -37.09
C PHE A 295 -33.27 -19.52 -36.59
N VAL A 296 -32.82 -20.75 -36.24
CA VAL A 296 -32.23 -21.85 -37.10
C VAL A 296 -30.68 -21.74 -37.22
N TRP A 297 -29.80 -22.74 -37.03
CA TRP A 297 -29.83 -24.23 -36.83
C TRP A 297 -28.64 -24.57 -35.89
N GLU A 298 -28.70 -25.42 -34.85
CA GLU A 298 -28.85 -26.89 -34.79
C GLU A 298 -27.77 -27.78 -35.45
N SER A 299 -27.07 -28.58 -34.62
CA SER A 299 -27.10 -30.05 -34.73
C SER A 299 -26.53 -30.71 -33.46
N LYS A 300 -27.28 -31.67 -32.90
CA LYS A 300 -26.87 -32.51 -31.76
C LYS A 300 -26.16 -33.78 -32.23
N PHE A 301 -25.31 -34.34 -31.37
CA PHE A 301 -25.00 -35.77 -31.40
C PHE A 301 -26.21 -36.60 -30.96
N GLN A 302 -26.38 -37.78 -31.57
CA GLN A 302 -27.13 -38.89 -30.99
C GLN A 302 -26.28 -40.15 -30.97
N ASP A 303 -26.57 -41.00 -29.99
CA ASP A 303 -25.84 -42.22 -29.64
C ASP A 303 -26.55 -43.46 -30.23
N GLY A 304 -25.83 -44.59 -30.42
CA GLY A 304 -26.47 -45.83 -30.90
C GLY A 304 -25.57 -46.91 -31.49
N ARG A 305 -24.89 -47.70 -30.63
CA ARG A 305 -24.59 -49.14 -30.76
C ARG A 305 -24.10 -49.74 -32.11
N SER A 306 -22.96 -50.43 -32.10
CA SER A 306 -22.89 -51.92 -31.91
C SER A 306 -21.62 -52.59 -32.51
N HIS A 307 -21.10 -53.64 -31.83
CA HIS A 307 -20.20 -54.74 -32.31
C HIS A 307 -18.86 -54.39 -33.01
N SER A 308 -17.76 -55.17 -33.00
CA SER A 308 -17.24 -56.32 -32.20
C SER A 308 -15.83 -56.70 -32.71
N HIS A 309 -15.00 -57.38 -31.89
CA HIS A 309 -13.69 -58.00 -32.24
C HIS A 309 -12.50 -57.03 -32.52
N HIS A 310 -11.20 -57.37 -32.32
CA HIS A 310 -10.52 -58.64 -31.99
C HIS A 310 -9.29 -58.42 -31.04
N HIS A 311 -8.78 -59.51 -30.44
CA HIS A 311 -7.59 -59.58 -29.55
C HIS A 311 -6.23 -59.26 -30.22
N SER A 312 -5.29 -58.80 -29.38
CA SER A 312 -4.00 -59.52 -29.19
C SER A 312 -3.33 -59.13 -27.86
N ASP A 313 -3.17 -60.09 -26.95
CA ASP A 313 -2.32 -59.96 -25.76
C ASP A 313 -0.84 -60.10 -26.12
N GLU A 314 0.05 -59.35 -25.47
CA GLU A 314 1.40 -59.82 -25.17
C GLU A 314 1.87 -59.25 -23.81
N LYS A 315 2.24 -60.15 -22.88
CA LYS A 315 2.88 -59.81 -21.60
C LYS A 315 4.37 -60.11 -21.69
N ILE A 316 5.22 -59.12 -21.47
CA ILE A 316 6.56 -59.34 -20.91
C ILE A 316 6.80 -58.35 -19.76
N SER A 317 7.35 -58.86 -18.67
CA SER A 317 7.64 -58.19 -17.41
C SER A 317 8.93 -57.35 -17.42
N GLY A 318 8.96 -56.27 -16.65
CA GLY A 318 10.20 -55.53 -16.31
C GLY A 318 9.94 -54.42 -15.29
N ASP A 319 10.40 -54.60 -14.06
CA ASP A 319 10.25 -53.63 -12.98
C ASP A 319 11.17 -52.40 -13.15
N ALA A 320 10.64 -51.19 -12.91
CA ALA A 320 11.32 -50.13 -12.14
C ALA A 320 10.43 -48.89 -11.92
N SER A 321 9.99 -48.68 -10.68
CA SER A 321 9.81 -47.38 -9.99
C SER A 321 9.38 -46.15 -10.81
N GLY A 322 8.07 -45.99 -11.01
CA GLY A 322 7.45 -44.70 -11.35
C GLY A 322 6.31 -44.37 -10.40
N SER A 323 6.59 -43.61 -9.33
CA SER A 323 5.53 -43.10 -8.43
C SER A 323 4.77 -41.97 -9.12
N GLY A 324 3.61 -42.28 -9.70
CA GLY A 324 2.72 -41.30 -10.30
C GLY A 324 2.22 -40.25 -9.32
N GLY A 325 1.89 -39.06 -9.85
CA GLY A 325 1.40 -37.95 -9.04
C GLY A 325 0.04 -38.22 -8.40
N GLN A 326 -0.13 -37.78 -7.15
CA GLN A 326 -1.46 -37.61 -6.55
C GLN A 326 -1.85 -36.14 -6.55
N SER A 327 -3.06 -35.88 -7.03
CA SER A 327 -3.70 -34.57 -6.98
C SER A 327 -3.96 -34.19 -5.53
N HIS A 328 -3.19 -33.24 -5.00
CA HIS A 328 -3.48 -32.62 -3.71
C HIS A 328 -4.22 -31.30 -3.88
N LYS A 329 -5.56 -31.36 -3.78
CA LYS A 329 -6.38 -30.21 -3.36
C LYS A 329 -5.98 -29.83 -1.93
N GLY A 330 -4.98 -28.97 -1.81
CA GLY A 330 -4.50 -28.42 -0.53
C GLY A 330 -5.51 -27.44 0.08
N SER A 331 -6.48 -27.96 0.83
CA SER A 331 -7.48 -27.17 1.55
C SER A 331 -6.84 -26.12 2.46
N TRP A 332 -7.29 -24.86 2.35
CA TRP A 332 -6.90 -23.75 3.23
C TRP A 332 -7.37 -23.99 4.68
N ARG A 333 -6.59 -24.75 5.45
CA ARG A 333 -6.91 -25.07 6.84
C ARG A 333 -6.57 -23.88 7.73
N TRP A 334 -7.55 -23.01 7.95
CA TRP A 334 -7.49 -21.98 8.99
C TRP A 334 -7.09 -22.64 10.31
N THR A 335 -5.99 -22.19 10.92
CA THR A 335 -5.58 -22.60 12.25
C THR A 335 -6.47 -21.90 13.28
N GLN A 336 -7.68 -22.44 13.42
CA GLN A 336 -8.64 -22.08 14.45
C GLN A 336 -8.00 -22.33 15.81
N ARG A 337 -7.39 -21.28 16.38
CA ARG A 337 -6.94 -21.29 17.78
C ARG A 337 -8.13 -21.71 18.63
N LYS A 338 -7.97 -22.76 19.44
CA LYS A 338 -9.00 -23.24 20.37
C LYS A 338 -9.56 -22.04 21.13
N ALA A 339 -10.81 -21.68 20.83
CA ALA A 339 -11.54 -20.70 21.62
C ALA A 339 -11.81 -21.36 22.97
N GLY A 340 -11.03 -20.97 23.99
CA GLY A 340 -11.43 -21.22 25.37
C GLY A 340 -12.83 -20.64 25.57
N THR A 341 -13.68 -21.38 26.27
CA THR A 341 -15.14 -21.20 26.36
C THR A 341 -15.51 -19.77 26.81
N SER A 342 -15.62 -18.85 25.84
CA SER A 342 -15.86 -17.44 26.10
C SER A 342 -17.36 -17.20 26.08
N ASN A 343 -17.93 -16.93 27.26
CA ASN A 343 -19.32 -16.47 27.43
C ASN A 343 -19.74 -15.53 26.29
N TYR A 344 -20.62 -16.01 25.42
CA TYR A 344 -21.17 -15.26 24.31
C TYR A 344 -22.12 -14.20 24.86
N GLY A 345 -21.71 -12.94 24.82
CA GLY A 345 -22.65 -11.84 24.95
C GLY A 345 -23.49 -11.76 23.68
N ILE A 346 -24.81 -11.57 23.82
CA ILE A 346 -25.69 -11.35 22.68
C ILE A 346 -25.24 -10.06 21.97
N PRO A 347 -24.92 -10.09 20.65
CA PRO A 347 -24.56 -8.89 19.91
C PRO A 347 -25.68 -7.84 20.01
N ARG A 348 -25.31 -6.59 20.34
CA ARG A 348 -26.25 -5.45 20.34
C ARG A 348 -26.30 -4.74 18.98
N ALA A 349 -25.41 -5.15 18.07
CA ALA A 349 -25.32 -4.68 16.71
C ALA A 349 -26.50 -5.16 15.86
N PHE A 350 -27.03 -4.28 15.01
CA PHE A 350 -28.06 -4.63 14.03
C PHE A 350 -27.54 -5.58 12.95
N TRP A 351 -26.27 -5.41 12.54
CA TRP A 351 -25.62 -6.27 11.55
C TRP A 351 -24.62 -7.25 12.18
N PRO A 352 -24.31 -8.39 11.52
CA PRO A 352 -23.22 -9.26 11.93
C PRO A 352 -21.86 -8.55 12.02
N HIS A 353 -20.99 -9.02 12.91
CA HIS A 353 -19.65 -8.42 13.15
C HIS A 353 -18.79 -8.28 11.88
N TRP A 354 -18.93 -9.18 10.89
CA TRP A 354 -18.19 -9.09 9.63
C TRP A 354 -18.56 -7.83 8.83
N VAL A 355 -19.81 -7.35 8.90
CA VAL A 355 -20.26 -6.12 8.22
C VAL A 355 -19.53 -4.90 8.79
N TYR A 356 -19.44 -4.76 10.11
CA TYR A 356 -18.71 -3.67 10.74
C TYR A 356 -17.22 -3.69 10.40
N ARG A 357 -16.60 -4.88 10.36
CA ARG A 357 -15.20 -5.05 9.93
C ARG A 357 -14.93 -4.63 8.48
N MET A 358 -15.94 -4.58 7.60
CA MET A 358 -15.80 -4.07 6.23
C MET A 358 -15.74 -2.53 6.14
N TYR A 359 -15.99 -1.82 7.23
CA TYR A 359 -15.96 -0.34 7.29
C TYR A 359 -15.05 0.22 8.41
N ASP A 360 -14.59 -0.63 9.33
CA ASP A 360 -13.57 -0.31 10.34
C ASP A 360 -12.21 -0.03 9.66
N SER A 361 -11.78 1.23 9.64
CA SER A 361 -10.58 1.66 8.90
C SER A 361 -9.30 0.96 9.40
N TYR A 362 -9.26 0.52 10.66
CA TYR A 362 -8.08 -0.14 11.22
C TYR A 362 -8.03 -1.63 10.83
N SER A 363 -9.19 -2.29 10.73
CA SER A 363 -9.31 -3.65 10.19
C SER A 363 -8.97 -3.68 8.70
N LEU A 364 -9.39 -2.65 7.96
CA LEU A 364 -9.02 -2.44 6.56
C LEU A 364 -7.52 -2.14 6.40
N ALA A 365 -6.97 -1.22 7.21
CA ALA A 365 -5.54 -0.90 7.19
C ALA A 365 -4.64 -2.10 7.51
N GLN A 366 -5.04 -2.99 8.42
CA GLN A 366 -4.33 -4.25 8.65
C GLN A 366 -4.38 -5.15 7.40
N ARG A 367 -5.56 -5.32 6.77
CA ARG A 367 -5.68 -6.13 5.54
C ARG A 367 -4.82 -5.56 4.39
N VAL A 368 -4.83 -4.24 4.21
CA VAL A 368 -3.96 -3.57 3.23
C VAL A 368 -2.49 -3.83 3.55
N ALA A 369 -2.06 -3.69 4.82
CA ALA A 369 -0.68 -3.98 5.21
C ALA A 369 -0.27 -5.44 4.96
N ASP A 370 -1.14 -6.40 5.29
CA ASP A 370 -0.91 -7.83 5.07
C ASP A 370 -0.76 -8.15 3.57
N MET A 371 -1.61 -7.55 2.72
CA MET A 371 -1.54 -7.69 1.26
C MET A 371 -0.30 -7.01 0.69
N TRP A 372 0.01 -5.78 1.11
CA TRP A 372 1.19 -5.03 0.66
C TRP A 372 2.49 -5.77 0.98
N LYS A 373 2.57 -6.37 2.18
CA LYS A 373 3.68 -7.20 2.64
C LYS A 373 3.89 -8.45 1.79
N GLN A 374 2.82 -9.06 1.28
CA GLN A 374 2.91 -10.20 0.34
C GLN A 374 3.42 -9.80 -1.05
N ILE A 375 3.21 -8.55 -1.46
CA ILE A 375 3.59 -8.04 -2.79
C ILE A 375 5.03 -7.52 -2.79
N VAL A 376 5.39 -6.77 -1.75
CA VAL A 376 6.60 -5.93 -1.73
C VAL A 376 7.66 -6.45 -0.76
N GLY A 377 7.28 -7.24 0.26
CA GLY A 377 8.19 -7.83 1.24
C GLY A 377 8.74 -6.84 2.29
N ALA A 378 9.32 -5.73 1.84
CA ALA A 378 9.89 -4.66 2.67
C ALA A 378 9.84 -3.29 1.95
N PRO A 379 9.73 -2.14 2.65
CA PRO A 379 9.72 -1.99 4.10
C PRO A 379 8.42 -2.43 4.76
N ALA A 380 8.49 -2.79 6.04
CA ALA A 380 7.32 -3.19 6.83
C ALA A 380 6.48 -1.96 7.22
N ILE A 381 5.33 -1.78 6.57
CA ILE A 381 4.37 -0.71 6.89
C ILE A 381 3.53 -1.00 8.15
N ASP A 382 3.89 -2.02 8.94
CA ASP A 382 3.24 -2.46 10.17
C ASP A 382 3.06 -1.30 11.19
N GLY A 383 3.99 -0.33 11.20
CA GLY A 383 3.89 0.88 12.04
C GLY A 383 2.77 1.84 11.64
N LEU A 384 2.37 1.85 10.35
CA LEU A 384 1.32 2.72 9.82
C LEU A 384 -0.10 2.16 10.04
N VAL A 385 -0.26 0.88 10.38
CA VAL A 385 -1.58 0.27 10.65
C VAL A 385 -2.36 0.98 11.77
N LYS A 386 -1.63 1.58 12.73
CA LYS A 386 -2.22 2.40 13.80
C LYS A 386 -2.65 3.81 13.35
N LYS A 387 -2.32 4.21 12.12
CA LYS A 387 -2.63 5.51 11.51
C LYS A 387 -3.28 5.31 10.13
N PRO A 388 -4.53 4.81 10.03
CA PRO A 388 -5.13 4.40 8.75
C PRO A 388 -5.13 5.48 7.66
N ALA A 389 -5.27 6.76 8.02
CA ALA A 389 -5.19 7.88 7.07
C ALA A 389 -3.84 7.93 6.34
N LEU A 390 -2.72 7.91 7.11
CA LEU A 390 -1.37 7.92 6.54
C LEU A 390 -1.06 6.63 5.78
N LEU A 391 -1.54 5.47 6.27
CA LEU A 391 -1.37 4.21 5.56
C LEU A 391 -2.03 4.25 4.17
N SER A 392 -3.26 4.79 4.08
CA SER A 392 -4.00 4.88 2.82
C SER A 392 -3.24 5.73 1.78
N PHE A 393 -2.78 6.92 2.15
CA PHE A 393 -1.98 7.76 1.25
C PHE A 393 -0.62 7.15 0.91
N HIS A 394 0.06 6.50 1.87
CA HIS A 394 1.32 5.82 1.61
C HIS A 394 1.14 4.71 0.55
N VAL A 395 0.16 3.82 0.73
CA VAL A 395 -0.11 2.73 -0.21
C VAL A 395 -0.60 3.26 -1.57
N ALA A 396 -1.55 4.21 -1.58
CA ALA A 396 -2.02 4.85 -2.80
C ALA A 396 -0.88 5.54 -3.59
N SER A 397 0.09 6.14 -2.90
CA SER A 397 1.26 6.74 -3.55
C SER A 397 2.16 5.71 -4.25
N LYS A 398 2.16 4.44 -3.80
CA LYS A 398 3.07 3.39 -4.28
C LYS A 398 2.40 2.27 -5.09
N ILE A 399 1.08 2.17 -5.07
CA ILE A 399 0.36 1.10 -5.75
C ILE A 399 0.56 1.19 -7.29
N PRO A 400 0.95 0.08 -7.95
CA PRO A 400 1.33 0.05 -9.37
C PRO A 400 0.10 -0.04 -10.29
N VAL A 401 -0.73 1.00 -10.28
CA VAL A 401 -1.94 1.16 -11.11
C VAL A 401 -1.82 2.38 -12.03
N SER A 402 -2.74 2.49 -12.99
CA SER A 402 -2.79 3.62 -13.91
C SER A 402 -2.97 4.95 -13.19
N GLN A 403 -2.52 6.03 -13.84
CA GLN A 403 -2.69 7.40 -13.36
C GLN A 403 -4.15 7.80 -13.14
N SER A 404 -5.08 7.19 -13.88
CA SER A 404 -6.53 7.33 -13.67
C SER A 404 -6.96 6.77 -12.32
N SER A 405 -6.56 5.54 -12.00
CA SER A 405 -6.87 4.92 -10.70
C SER A 405 -6.09 5.56 -9.54
N ARG A 406 -4.89 6.10 -9.79
CA ARG A 406 -4.17 6.94 -8.81
C ARG A 406 -4.93 8.24 -8.54
N GLN A 407 -5.44 8.92 -9.57
CA GLN A 407 -6.28 10.12 -9.39
C GLN A 407 -7.58 9.78 -8.65
N GLU A 408 -8.23 8.66 -8.98
CA GLU A 408 -9.41 8.16 -8.27
C GLU A 408 -9.15 8.00 -6.75
N LEU A 409 -8.02 7.38 -6.36
CA LEU A 409 -7.61 7.25 -4.96
C LEU A 409 -7.34 8.60 -4.25
N LEU A 410 -6.91 9.62 -5.00
CA LEU A 410 -6.74 10.98 -4.49
C LEU A 410 -8.08 11.72 -4.36
N ASP A 411 -9.00 11.52 -5.31
CA ASP A 411 -10.33 12.11 -5.33
C ASP A 411 -11.26 11.54 -4.24
N ILE A 412 -11.07 10.28 -3.84
CA ILE A 412 -11.88 9.65 -2.78
C ILE A 412 -11.75 10.41 -1.44
N ASP A 413 -12.89 10.81 -0.91
CA ASP A 413 -13.02 11.32 0.45
C ASP A 413 -13.33 10.17 1.43
N GLY A 414 -12.79 10.26 2.65
CA GLY A 414 -12.98 9.27 3.70
C GLY A 414 -11.99 8.09 3.64
N VAL A 415 -11.22 7.93 4.72
CA VAL A 415 -10.16 6.91 4.86
C VAL A 415 -10.66 5.48 4.62
N THR A 416 -11.86 5.14 5.10
CA THR A 416 -12.46 3.81 4.90
C THR A 416 -12.71 3.49 3.42
N TYR A 417 -13.17 4.47 2.63
CA TYR A 417 -13.44 4.25 1.21
C TYR A 417 -12.14 4.11 0.41
N ARG A 418 -11.12 4.93 0.73
CA ARG A 418 -9.78 4.83 0.12
C ARG A 418 -9.16 3.45 0.34
N LEU A 419 -9.12 2.98 1.60
CA LEU A 419 -8.59 1.66 1.95
C LEU A 419 -9.35 0.50 1.29
N ARG A 420 -10.67 0.62 1.10
CA ARG A 420 -11.45 -0.40 0.38
C ARG A 420 -11.08 -0.44 -1.09
N ARG A 421 -10.94 0.73 -1.72
CA ARG A 421 -10.52 0.83 -3.12
C ARG A 421 -9.10 0.33 -3.34
N GLU A 422 -8.20 0.62 -2.40
CA GLU A 422 -6.85 0.03 -2.36
C GLU A 422 -6.91 -1.50 -2.29
N ILE A 423 -7.76 -2.09 -1.44
CA ILE A 423 -7.94 -3.55 -1.39
C ILE A 423 -8.39 -4.11 -2.75
N GLU A 424 -9.42 -3.53 -3.38
CA GLU A 424 -9.90 -3.97 -4.69
C GLU A 424 -8.79 -3.95 -5.76
N LEU A 425 -8.03 -2.84 -5.83
CA LEU A 425 -6.91 -2.71 -6.75
C LEU A 425 -5.77 -3.70 -6.43
N LEU A 426 -5.52 -3.97 -5.14
CA LEU A 426 -4.56 -4.98 -4.69
C LEU A 426 -5.07 -6.43 -4.90
N GLU A 427 -6.37 -6.67 -5.09
CA GLU A 427 -6.89 -7.99 -5.46
C GLU A 427 -6.77 -8.23 -6.97
N CYS A 428 -7.07 -7.24 -7.81
CA CYS A 428 -7.04 -7.39 -9.27
C CYS A 428 -5.64 -7.23 -9.90
N PHE A 429 -4.68 -6.60 -9.23
CA PHE A 429 -3.34 -6.35 -9.80
C PHE A 429 -2.47 -7.63 -9.90
N ASP A 430 -2.39 -8.27 -11.07
CA ASP A 430 -1.41 -9.33 -11.39
C ASP A 430 -0.44 -8.93 -12.51
N ARG A 431 -0.92 -8.20 -13.53
CA ARG A 431 -0.20 -7.99 -14.79
C ARG A 431 -0.01 -6.51 -15.10
N ILE A 432 1.22 -6.17 -15.45
CA ILE A 432 1.61 -4.88 -16.01
C ILE A 432 1.54 -4.98 -17.52
N GLN A 433 0.66 -4.19 -18.15
CA GLN A 433 0.45 -4.18 -19.60
C GLN A 433 0.88 -2.85 -20.20
N CYS A 434 1.45 -2.86 -21.41
CA CYS A 434 1.65 -1.63 -22.18
C CYS A 434 0.30 -0.95 -22.46
N LYS A 435 0.20 0.35 -22.15
CA LYS A 435 -1.00 1.16 -22.35
C LYS A 435 -1.47 1.22 -23.81
N SER A 436 -0.53 1.26 -24.76
CA SER A 436 -0.80 1.40 -26.20
C SER A 436 -1.32 0.11 -26.85
N CYS A 437 -0.73 -1.04 -26.54
CA CYS A 437 -0.96 -2.32 -27.25
C CYS A 437 -1.41 -3.49 -26.37
N ARG A 438 -1.50 -3.29 -25.05
CA ARG A 438 -1.84 -4.31 -24.02
C ARG A 438 -0.88 -5.50 -23.90
N THR A 439 0.27 -5.51 -24.60
CA THR A 439 1.35 -6.50 -24.39
C THR A 439 1.73 -6.56 -22.90
N VAL A 440 1.76 -7.76 -22.32
CA VAL A 440 2.16 -7.97 -20.92
C VAL A 440 3.67 -7.80 -20.79
N ILE A 441 4.08 -6.82 -20.00
CA ILE A 441 5.49 -6.45 -19.79
C ILE A 441 6.06 -7.17 -18.56
N ALA A 442 5.36 -7.15 -17.43
CA ALA A 442 5.82 -7.76 -16.17
C ALA A 442 4.64 -8.30 -15.36
N ARG A 443 4.93 -9.08 -14.31
CA ARG A 443 3.94 -9.48 -13.30
C ARG A 443 4.23 -8.82 -11.95
N ARG A 444 3.23 -8.83 -11.08
CA ARG A 444 3.36 -8.53 -9.64
C ARG A 444 4.55 -9.26 -9.00
N SER A 445 4.75 -10.54 -9.33
CA SER A 445 5.85 -11.37 -8.81
C SER A 445 7.25 -10.92 -9.23
N ASP A 446 7.37 -10.07 -10.25
CA ASP A 446 8.64 -9.56 -10.76
C ASP A 446 8.98 -8.18 -10.17
N MET A 447 8.13 -7.60 -9.32
CA MET A 447 8.39 -6.31 -8.68
C MET A 447 9.64 -6.35 -7.78
N LEU A 448 10.37 -5.24 -7.77
CA LEU A 448 11.61 -5.07 -7.04
C LEU A 448 11.59 -3.73 -6.30
N VAL A 449 12.13 -3.70 -5.08
CA VAL A 449 12.23 -2.48 -4.27
C VAL A 449 13.63 -1.90 -4.40
N MET A 450 13.76 -0.84 -5.20
CA MET A 450 15.03 -0.10 -5.40
C MET A 450 15.06 1.24 -4.66
N SER A 451 14.03 1.58 -3.89
CA SER A 451 13.93 2.79 -3.07
C SER A 451 13.39 2.45 -1.69
N SER A 452 13.83 3.15 -0.65
CA SER A 452 13.24 3.01 0.70
C SER A 452 11.77 3.42 0.77
N ASP A 453 11.27 4.19 -0.21
CA ASP A 453 9.85 4.52 -0.33
C ASP A 453 9.03 3.40 -1.01
N GLY A 454 9.66 2.31 -1.46
CA GLY A 454 9.01 1.16 -2.07
C GLY A 454 9.35 0.96 -3.55
N PRO A 455 8.52 0.18 -4.28
CA PRO A 455 8.79 -0.22 -5.67
C PRO A 455 8.35 0.81 -6.72
N LEU A 456 7.79 1.95 -6.28
CA LEU A 456 7.36 3.06 -7.14
C LEU A 456 7.89 4.39 -6.58
N GLY A 457 8.66 5.12 -7.37
CA GLY A 457 9.22 6.43 -7.01
C GLY A 457 8.98 7.47 -8.09
N ALA A 458 8.88 8.75 -7.72
CA ALA A 458 8.88 9.86 -8.67
C ALA A 458 10.32 10.34 -8.84
N TYR A 459 10.77 10.48 -10.09
CA TYR A 459 12.12 10.93 -10.44
C TYR A 459 12.04 11.97 -11.55
N VAL A 460 13.01 12.88 -11.63
CA VAL A 460 13.03 13.92 -12.67
C VAL A 460 14.24 13.75 -13.58
N ASN A 461 14.04 13.96 -14.89
CA ASN A 461 15.10 13.85 -15.90
C ASN A 461 15.87 15.19 -16.05
N PRO A 462 16.97 15.25 -16.83
CA PRO A 462 17.75 16.48 -17.05
C PRO A 462 16.96 17.63 -17.71
N HIS A 463 15.86 17.32 -18.40
CA HIS A 463 14.98 18.25 -19.10
C HIS A 463 13.80 18.76 -18.24
N GLY A 464 13.68 18.26 -17.01
CA GLY A 464 12.61 18.65 -16.07
C GLY A 464 11.34 17.79 -16.13
N ASP A 465 11.28 16.75 -16.98
CA ASP A 465 10.13 15.85 -16.97
C ASP A 465 10.17 14.93 -15.74
N VAL A 466 9.09 14.94 -14.97
CA VAL A 466 8.89 14.01 -13.86
C VAL A 466 8.31 12.69 -14.37
N HIS A 467 8.84 11.59 -13.89
CA HIS A 467 8.42 10.24 -14.21
C HIS A 467 8.20 9.43 -12.93
N GLU A 468 7.00 8.90 -12.76
CA GLU A 468 6.72 7.83 -11.80
C GLU A 468 7.25 6.50 -12.37
N ILE A 469 8.24 5.91 -11.70
CA ILE A 469 8.96 4.71 -12.13
C ILE A 469 8.63 3.55 -11.20
N MET A 470 8.15 2.45 -11.77
CA MET A 470 7.98 1.16 -11.10
C MET A 470 9.17 0.26 -11.40
N THR A 471 9.79 -0.33 -10.39
CA THR A 471 10.98 -1.19 -10.56
C THR A 471 10.64 -2.68 -10.58
N PHE A 472 11.20 -3.41 -11.55
CA PHE A 472 11.00 -4.85 -11.76
C PHE A 472 12.33 -5.57 -12.00
N LEU A 473 12.50 -6.75 -11.40
CA LEU A 473 13.65 -7.63 -11.65
C LEU A 473 13.59 -8.25 -13.06
N LYS A 474 12.39 -8.50 -13.58
CA LYS A 474 12.17 -9.11 -14.91
C LYS A 474 11.07 -8.35 -15.66
N ALA A 475 11.27 -8.23 -16.97
CA ALA A 475 10.27 -7.72 -17.91
C ALA A 475 10.48 -8.37 -19.28
N ASN A 476 9.41 -8.46 -20.06
CA ASN A 476 9.32 -9.15 -21.36
C ASN A 476 8.75 -8.21 -22.43
N GLY A 477 8.97 -8.53 -23.71
CA GLY A 477 8.43 -7.73 -24.81
C GLY A 477 9.02 -6.32 -24.90
N LEU A 478 10.27 -6.17 -24.48
CA LEU A 478 11.01 -4.90 -24.41
C LEU A 478 12.20 -4.92 -25.38
N ALA A 479 12.38 -3.82 -26.12
CA ALA A 479 13.54 -3.57 -26.97
C ALA A 479 14.42 -2.47 -26.34
N LEU A 480 15.73 -2.54 -26.52
CA LEU A 480 16.69 -1.54 -26.01
C LEU A 480 17.13 -0.58 -27.12
N ILE A 481 17.29 0.69 -26.77
CA ILE A 481 17.73 1.75 -27.69
C ILE A 481 18.98 2.43 -27.15
N GLY A 482 20.04 2.45 -27.97
CA GLY A 482 21.30 3.10 -27.66
C GLY A 482 22.22 2.30 -26.73
N SER A 483 23.27 2.96 -26.25
CA SER A 483 24.21 2.45 -25.25
C SER A 483 23.75 2.75 -23.81
N PRO A 484 24.31 2.07 -22.80
CA PRO A 484 24.12 2.45 -21.40
C PRO A 484 24.83 3.77 -21.04
N PHE A 485 24.16 4.64 -20.28
CA PHE A 485 24.69 5.90 -19.77
C PHE A 485 24.60 5.96 -18.24
N THR A 486 25.61 6.50 -17.56
CA THR A 486 25.62 6.69 -16.09
C THR A 486 25.22 8.09 -15.65
N GLU A 487 25.24 9.06 -16.55
CA GLU A 487 24.89 10.45 -16.27
C GLU A 487 23.43 10.58 -15.85
N TYR A 488 23.12 11.40 -14.84
CA TYR A 488 21.77 11.57 -14.29
C TYR A 488 21.03 10.26 -13.91
N SER A 489 21.75 9.18 -13.60
CA SER A 489 21.13 7.94 -13.17
C SER A 489 20.48 8.09 -11.79
N TRP A 490 19.18 7.81 -11.71
CA TRP A 490 18.39 7.84 -10.46
C TRP A 490 18.80 6.76 -9.44
N PHE A 491 19.54 5.74 -9.88
CA PHE A 491 20.02 4.64 -9.05
C PHE A 491 21.55 4.62 -9.08
N PRO A 492 22.24 5.26 -8.11
CA PRO A 492 23.69 5.40 -8.11
C PRO A 492 24.42 4.06 -8.29
N GLY A 493 25.41 4.02 -9.18
CA GLY A 493 26.15 2.80 -9.53
C GLY A 493 25.53 1.94 -10.64
N TYR A 494 24.37 2.33 -11.19
CA TYR A 494 23.77 1.74 -12.40
C TYR A 494 23.83 2.71 -13.59
N ALA A 495 24.09 2.16 -14.77
CA ALA A 495 23.88 2.82 -16.06
C ALA A 495 22.48 2.48 -16.60
N TRP A 496 21.79 3.45 -17.19
CA TRP A 496 20.48 3.28 -17.82
C TRP A 496 20.58 3.17 -19.34
N THR A 497 19.68 2.40 -19.96
CA THR A 497 19.47 2.31 -21.41
C THR A 497 17.98 2.45 -21.69
N ILE A 498 17.59 3.26 -22.68
CA ILE A 498 16.18 3.48 -23.03
C ILE A 498 15.55 2.16 -23.49
N THR A 499 14.29 1.90 -23.11
CA THR A 499 13.53 0.75 -23.59
C THR A 499 12.14 1.09 -24.11
N THR A 500 11.79 0.51 -25.25
CA THR A 500 10.48 0.60 -25.90
C THR A 500 9.73 -0.74 -25.82
N CYS A 501 8.42 -0.70 -25.98
CA CYS A 501 7.62 -1.90 -26.21
C CYS A 501 7.98 -2.49 -27.58
N GLY A 502 8.48 -3.73 -27.62
CA GLY A 502 8.82 -4.44 -28.87
C GLY A 502 7.62 -4.82 -29.76
N THR A 503 6.41 -4.37 -29.43
CA THR A 503 5.19 -4.57 -30.23
C THR A 503 4.70 -3.27 -30.90
N CYS A 504 4.95 -2.10 -30.31
CA CYS A 504 4.37 -0.83 -30.75
C CYS A 504 5.29 0.39 -30.55
N ASP A 505 6.57 0.15 -30.30
CA ASP A 505 7.68 1.11 -30.16
C ASP A 505 7.47 2.26 -29.15
N THR A 506 6.40 2.22 -28.37
CA THR A 506 6.14 3.19 -27.30
C THR A 506 7.25 3.10 -26.25
N HIS A 507 7.90 4.22 -25.95
CA HIS A 507 8.90 4.32 -24.87
C HIS A 507 8.26 3.90 -23.55
N LEU A 508 8.73 2.81 -22.93
CA LEU A 508 8.19 2.28 -21.68
C LEU A 508 9.02 2.67 -20.45
N GLY A 509 10.31 2.90 -20.61
CA GLY A 509 11.19 3.36 -19.53
C GLY A 509 12.64 3.00 -19.81
N TRP A 510 13.33 2.43 -18.82
CA TRP A 510 14.77 2.14 -18.90
C TRP A 510 15.15 0.76 -18.34
N LEU A 511 16.17 0.14 -18.93
CA LEU A 511 16.95 -0.92 -18.30
C LEU A 511 18.08 -0.29 -17.50
N PHE A 512 18.16 -0.57 -16.21
CA PHE A 512 19.29 -0.24 -15.36
C PHE A 512 20.21 -1.45 -15.24
N SER A 513 21.52 -1.24 -15.43
CA SER A 513 22.53 -2.30 -15.41
C SER A 513 23.81 -1.83 -14.74
N THR A 514 24.54 -2.73 -14.07
CA THR A 514 25.81 -2.38 -13.40
C THR A 514 26.94 -3.32 -13.79
N ARG A 515 28.11 -2.72 -14.02
CA ARG A 515 29.39 -3.43 -14.19
C ARG A 515 30.07 -3.75 -12.86
N ASN A 516 29.60 -3.23 -11.74
CA ASN A 516 30.19 -3.49 -10.43
C ASN A 516 29.78 -4.89 -9.92
N ASP A 517 30.74 -5.73 -9.56
CA ASP A 517 30.48 -7.08 -9.02
C ASP A 517 29.99 -7.10 -7.58
N LYS A 518 30.17 -5.99 -6.84
CA LYS A 518 29.64 -5.81 -5.49
C LYS A 518 28.16 -5.42 -5.48
N LEU A 519 27.64 -4.86 -6.58
CA LEU A 519 26.24 -4.42 -6.68
C LEU A 519 25.36 -5.54 -7.25
N LYS A 520 24.24 -5.78 -6.57
CA LYS A 520 23.15 -6.64 -7.00
C LYS A 520 21.79 -5.97 -6.79
N PRO A 521 20.80 -6.19 -7.67
CA PRO A 521 20.86 -7.09 -8.84
C PRO A 521 21.78 -6.57 -9.95
N LYS A 522 22.23 -7.45 -10.86
CA LYS A 522 23.10 -7.03 -11.98
C LYS A 522 22.39 -6.13 -13.00
N SER A 523 21.08 -6.30 -13.13
CA SER A 523 20.20 -5.41 -13.88
C SER A 523 18.78 -5.50 -13.35
N PHE A 524 18.00 -4.45 -13.62
CA PHE A 524 16.57 -4.37 -13.34
C PHE A 524 15.93 -3.33 -14.29
N TRP A 525 14.61 -3.36 -14.41
CA TRP A 525 13.83 -2.48 -15.28
C TRP A 525 13.13 -1.40 -14.46
N GLY A 526 13.17 -0.15 -14.93
CA GLY A 526 12.34 0.94 -14.45
C GLY A 526 11.30 1.33 -15.49
N ILE A 527 10.03 1.01 -15.25
CA ILE A 527 8.92 1.22 -16.20
C ILE A 527 8.06 2.39 -15.74
N ARG A 528 7.71 3.29 -16.67
CA ARG A 528 6.90 4.49 -16.40
C ARG A 528 5.44 4.13 -16.13
N SER A 529 4.87 4.57 -14.99
CA SER A 529 3.44 4.37 -14.66
C SER A 529 2.51 4.91 -15.76
N SER A 530 2.93 6.00 -16.41
CA SER A 530 2.20 6.68 -17.49
C SER A 530 1.91 5.81 -18.71
N GLN A 531 2.70 4.75 -18.90
CA GLN A 531 2.69 3.85 -20.05
C GLN A 531 2.14 2.47 -19.72
N VAL A 532 1.57 2.30 -18.53
CA VAL A 532 0.95 1.06 -18.09
C VAL A 532 -0.58 1.19 -18.08
N ALA A 533 -1.25 0.16 -18.58
CA ALA A 533 -2.69 -0.03 -18.40
C ALA A 533 -2.95 -0.93 -17.19
N ASP A 534 -4.06 -0.69 -16.51
CA ASP A 534 -4.55 -1.61 -15.48
C ASP A 534 -4.91 -2.96 -16.10
N SER A 535 -4.70 -4.03 -15.33
CA SER A 535 -5.42 -5.29 -15.54
C SER A 535 -6.92 -4.96 -15.51
N ASN A 536 -7.69 -5.38 -16.52
CA ASN A 536 -9.11 -5.01 -16.64
C ASN A 536 -9.84 -5.26 -15.29
N PRO A 537 -10.63 -4.29 -14.81
CA PRO A 537 -11.31 -4.36 -13.51
C PRO A 537 -12.40 -5.45 -13.47
#